data_AF-A0AAV0NZ59-F1
#
_entry.id   AF-A0AAV0NZ59-F1
#
_cell.length_a   1.000
_cell.length_b   1.000
_cell.length_c   1.000
_cell.angle_alpha   90.00
_cell.angle_beta   90.00
_cell.angle_gamma   90.00
#
_symmetry.space_group_name_H-M   'P 1'
#
loop_
_entity.id
_entity.type
_entity.pdbx_description
1 polymer ?
#
loop_
_entity_poly.entity_id
_entity_poly.type
_entity_poly.pdbx_seq_one_letter_code
_entity_poly.pdbx_strand_id
1 'polypeptide(L)'
;MEADQFVNARLLVEDLGVAVKVCEGADTVPDPVELGRRIAQSMSQGLAERKRAGEMKDEALAAVEQGGSSQIDLERFVQDLQKLQIEEKGEGIK
;
A
#
# COMPACT_ATOMS: atom_id res chain seq x y z
N MET A 1 5.05 18.18 0.29
CA MET A 1 4.13 17.03 0.12
C MET A 1 3.29 17.28 -1.10
N GLU A 2 3.18 16.28 -1.96
CA GLU A 2 2.55 16.40 -3.27
C GLU A 2 1.67 15.18 -3.56
N ALA A 3 0.78 15.32 -4.55
CA ALA A 3 -0.09 14.26 -5.04
C ALA A 3 -0.83 13.50 -3.91
N ASP A 4 -0.63 12.19 -3.84
CA ASP A 4 -1.31 11.28 -2.92
C ASP A 4 -0.64 11.19 -1.54
N GLN A 5 0.52 11.83 -1.32
CA GLN A 5 1.28 11.70 -0.07
C GLN A 5 0.48 12.11 1.16
N PHE A 6 -0.43 13.08 1.05
CA PHE A 6 -1.31 13.47 2.16
C PHE A 6 -2.31 12.36 2.52
N VAL A 7 -2.92 11.75 1.50
CA VAL A 7 -3.88 10.65 1.69
C VAL A 7 -3.15 9.41 2.20
N ASN A 8 -1.99 9.09 1.63
CA ASN A 8 -1.15 7.97 2.04
C ASN A 8 -0.64 8.16 3.48
N ALA A 9 -0.24 9.37 3.88
CA ALA A 9 0.18 9.65 5.25
C ALA A 9 -0.97 9.42 6.24
N ARG A 10 -2.19 9.88 5.91
CA ARG A 10 -3.37 9.62 6.75
C ARG A 10 -3.65 8.12 6.86
N LEU A 11 -3.71 7.43 5.73
CA LEU A 11 -3.95 5.99 5.67
C LEU A 11 -2.91 5.20 6.49
N LEU A 12 -1.62 5.44 6.26
CA LEU A 12 -0.56 4.66 6.88
C LEU A 12 -0.37 4.98 8.38
N VAL A 13 -0.63 6.22 8.80
CA VAL A 13 -0.38 6.68 10.17
C VAL A 13 -1.64 6.59 11.05
N GLU A 14 -2.77 7.13 10.58
CA GLU A 14 -4.00 7.22 11.37
C GLU A 14 -4.84 5.96 11.25
N ASP A 15 -5.06 5.47 10.03
CA ASP A 15 -5.99 4.36 9.80
C ASP A 15 -5.34 3.00 10.05
N LEU A 16 -4.11 2.79 9.56
CA LEU A 16 -3.41 1.51 9.63
C LEU A 16 -2.36 1.46 10.75
N GLY A 17 -1.87 2.63 11.20
CA GLY A 17 -0.85 2.72 12.24
C GLY A 17 0.44 1.98 11.93
N VAL A 18 0.82 1.84 10.65
CA VAL A 18 2.04 1.15 10.21
C VAL A 18 3.21 2.09 9.96
N ALA A 19 2.98 3.40 10.08
CA ALA A 19 3.99 4.42 9.81
C ALA A 19 4.06 5.47 10.93
N VAL A 20 5.22 6.12 11.03
CA VAL A 20 5.45 7.26 11.94
C VAL A 20 5.52 8.54 11.11
N LYS A 21 4.60 9.48 11.33
CA LYS A 21 4.67 10.82 10.73
C LYS A 21 5.84 11.59 11.36
N VAL A 22 6.75 12.12 10.54
CA VAL A 22 7.92 12.89 11.03
C VAL A 22 7.80 14.39 10.75
N CYS A 23 7.13 14.77 9.66
CA CYS A 23 6.94 16.14 9.21
C CYS A 23 5.75 16.17 8.24
N GLU A 24 5.18 17.35 8.00
CA GLU A 24 4.08 17.58 7.05
C GLU A 24 4.26 18.93 6.38
N GLY A 25 3.95 19.04 5.08
CA GLY A 25 4.14 20.26 4.29
C GLY A 25 5.32 20.18 3.31
N ALA A 26 5.31 21.01 2.27
CA ALA A 26 6.40 21.04 1.27
C ALA A 26 7.65 21.77 1.77
N ASP A 27 7.45 22.93 2.41
CA ASP A 27 8.55 23.80 2.88
C ASP A 27 8.83 23.66 4.37
N THR A 28 8.36 22.57 4.99
CA THR A 28 8.47 22.39 6.44
C THR A 28 9.82 21.79 6.82
N VAL A 29 10.54 22.51 7.67
CA VAL A 29 11.82 22.08 8.24
C VAL A 29 11.54 21.51 9.65
N PRO A 30 11.74 20.20 9.89
CA PRO A 30 11.52 19.61 11.20
C PRO A 30 12.61 20.01 12.20
N ASP A 31 12.27 20.03 13.48
CA ASP A 31 13.26 20.19 14.54
C ASP A 31 14.28 19.01 14.51
N PRO A 32 15.59 19.29 14.47
CA PRO A 32 16.59 18.24 14.29
C PRO A 32 16.69 17.29 15.48
N VAL A 33 16.40 17.74 16.71
CA VAL A 33 16.44 16.90 17.91
C VAL A 33 15.25 15.93 17.89
N GLU A 34 14.06 16.42 17.57
CA GLU A 34 12.85 15.62 17.44
C GLU A 34 12.95 14.61 16.29
N LEU A 35 13.47 15.03 15.13
CA LEU A 35 13.70 14.14 14.01
C LEU A 35 14.65 13.00 14.38
N GLY A 36 15.79 13.33 15.02
CA GLY A 36 16.74 12.32 15.49
C GLY A 36 16.12 11.34 16.47
N ARG A 37 15.29 11.84 17.40
CA ARG A 37 14.54 11.01 18.36
C ARG A 37 13.58 10.05 17.65
N ARG A 38 12.79 10.54 16.69
CA ARG A 38 11.84 9.70 15.93
C ARG A 38 12.53 8.62 15.12
N ILE A 39 13.68 8.94 14.49
CA ILE A 39 14.48 7.96 13.76
C ILE A 39 15.02 6.88 14.71
N ALA A 40 15.61 7.29 15.84
CA ALA A 40 16.14 6.34 16.82
C ALA A 40 15.06 5.41 17.39
N GLN A 41 13.88 5.95 17.69
CA GLN A 41 12.72 5.16 18.10
C GLN A 41 12.30 4.18 17.01
N SER A 42 12.19 4.64 15.76
CA SER A 42 11.80 3.82 14.59
C SER A 42 12.70 2.60 14.37
N MET A 43 13.97 2.71 14.75
CA MET A 43 14.94 1.61 14.64
C MET A 43 14.88 0.61 15.79
N SER A 44 14.22 0.95 16.91
CA SER A 44 14.04 0.02 18.03
C SER A 44 13.07 -1.11 17.67
N GLN A 45 13.26 -2.29 18.26
CA GLN A 45 12.46 -3.49 17.94
C GLN A 45 11.05 -3.48 18.56
N GLY A 46 10.75 -2.56 19.48
CA GLY A 46 9.53 -2.58 20.29
C GLY A 46 8.38 -1.69 19.79
N LEU A 47 8.51 -1.04 18.64
CA LEU A 47 7.45 -0.17 18.13
C LEU A 47 6.26 -0.96 17.57
N ALA A 48 5.06 -0.56 17.99
CA ALA A 48 3.81 -1.17 17.55
C ALA A 48 3.62 -0.99 16.03
N GLU A 49 4.02 0.16 15.49
CA GLU A 49 4.01 0.47 14.06
C GLU A 49 4.84 -0.54 13.28
N ARG A 50 6.04 -0.86 13.77
CA ARG A 50 6.93 -1.86 13.14
C ARG A 50 6.33 -3.26 13.17
N LYS A 51 5.69 -3.64 14.27
CA LYS A 51 4.98 -4.92 14.37
C LYS A 51 3.86 -5.01 13.34
N ARG A 52 2.99 -4.00 13.28
CA ARG A 52 1.87 -3.93 12.32
C ARG A 52 2.34 -3.87 10.87
N ALA A 53 3.43 -3.16 10.59
CA ALA A 53 4.05 -3.16 9.27
C ALA A 53 4.57 -4.55 8.87
N GLY A 54 5.08 -5.33 9.83
CA GLY A 54 5.47 -6.72 9.62
C GLY A 54 4.27 -7.62 9.30
N GLU A 55 3.17 -7.48 10.04
CA GLU A 55 1.91 -8.21 9.79
C GLU A 55 1.35 -7.86 8.40
N MET A 56 1.30 -6.57 8.04
CA MET A 56 0.89 -6.11 6.72
C MET A 56 1.78 -6.67 5.59
N LYS A 57 3.10 -6.80 5.84
CA LYS A 57 4.02 -7.42 4.87
C LYS A 57 3.67 -8.89 4.64
N ASP A 58 3.35 -9.64 5.70
CA ASP A 58 2.96 -11.04 5.58
C ASP A 58 1.61 -11.19 4.86
N GLU A 59 0.63 -10.32 5.14
CA GLU A 59 -0.64 -10.27 4.42
C GLU A 59 -0.48 -9.94 2.93
N ALA A 60 0.37 -8.95 2.62
CA ALA A 60 0.66 -8.56 1.24
C ALA A 60 1.33 -9.69 0.44
N LEU A 61 2.23 -10.46 1.07
CA LEU A 61 2.82 -11.65 0.46
C LEU A 61 1.78 -12.72 0.20
N ALA A 62 0.95 -13.05 1.21
CA ALA A 62 -0.11 -14.03 1.06
C ALA A 62 -1.13 -13.66 -0.04
N ALA A 63 -1.39 -12.37 -0.24
CA ALA A 63 -2.31 -11.89 -1.27
C ALA A 63 -1.82 -12.13 -2.71
N VAL A 64 -0.50 -12.15 -2.92
CA VAL A 64 0.11 -12.31 -4.26
C VAL A 64 0.61 -13.73 -4.56
N GLU A 65 0.75 -14.56 -3.54
CA GLU A 65 1.10 -15.98 -3.69
C GLU A 65 0.00 -16.78 -4.44
N GLN A 66 0.32 -18.02 -4.81
CA GLN A 66 -0.63 -18.89 -5.52
C GLN A 66 -1.90 -19.12 -4.68
N GLY A 67 -3.06 -18.82 -5.26
CA GLY A 67 -4.34 -18.88 -4.54
C GLY A 67 -4.60 -17.67 -3.62
N GLY A 68 -3.71 -16.67 -3.63
CA GLY A 68 -3.89 -15.39 -2.96
C GLY A 68 -4.94 -14.52 -3.66
N SER A 69 -5.53 -13.58 -2.92
CA SER A 69 -6.63 -12.76 -3.41
C SER A 69 -6.26 -11.91 -4.63
N SER A 70 -5.12 -11.23 -4.61
CA SER A 70 -4.67 -10.39 -5.73
C SER A 70 -4.33 -11.23 -6.97
N GLN A 71 -3.81 -12.43 -6.76
CA GLN A 71 -3.52 -13.39 -7.82
C GLN A 71 -4.82 -13.87 -8.50
N ILE A 72 -5.81 -14.26 -7.70
CA ILE A 72 -7.14 -14.69 -8.16
C ILE A 72 -7.87 -13.54 -8.88
N ASP A 73 -7.84 -12.32 -8.34
CA ASP A 73 -8.53 -11.19 -8.93
C ASP A 73 -7.91 -10.79 -10.27
N LEU A 74 -6.58 -10.88 -10.40
CA LEU A 74 -5.91 -10.68 -11.68
C LEU A 74 -6.26 -11.77 -12.71
N GLU A 75 -6.33 -13.04 -12.30
CA GLU A 75 -6.79 -14.13 -13.19
C GLU A 75 -8.21 -13.88 -13.70
N ARG A 76 -9.13 -13.50 -12.80
CA ARG A 76 -10.51 -13.17 -13.15
C ARG A 76 -10.57 -12.01 -14.13
N PHE A 77 -9.82 -10.95 -13.87
CA PHE A 77 -9.73 -9.80 -14.77
C PHE A 77 -9.29 -10.21 -16.18
N VAL A 78 -8.26 -11.05 -16.31
CA VAL A 78 -7.80 -11.55 -17.62
C VAL A 78 -8.87 -12.40 -18.30
N GLN A 79 -9.57 -13.27 -17.57
CA GLN A 79 -10.66 -14.08 -18.13
C GLN A 79 -11.80 -13.21 -18.65
N ASP A 80 -12.14 -12.13 -17.94
CA ASP A 80 -13.20 -11.21 -18.37
C ASP A 80 -12.80 -10.43 -19.63
N LEU A 81 -11.54 -10.00 -19.73
CA LEU A 81 -11.00 -9.41 -20.98
C LEU A 81 -11.07 -10.39 -22.16
N GLN A 82 -10.78 -11.67 -21.93
CA GLN A 82 -10.86 -12.69 -22.99
C GLN A 82 -12.31 -12.90 -23.46
N LYS A 83 -13.28 -12.90 -22.55
CA LYS A 83 -14.70 -13.01 -22.92
C LYS A 83 -15.16 -11.83 -23.79
N LEU A 84 -14.78 -10.61 -23.40
CA LEU A 84 -15.09 -9.40 -24.18
C LEU A 84 -14.54 -9.48 -25.62
N GLN A 85 -13.31 -9.98 -25.80
CA GLN A 85 -12.72 -10.16 -27.14
C GLN A 85 -13.45 -11.21 -28.00
N ILE A 86 -14.04 -12.23 -27.38
CA ILE A 86 -14.79 -13.27 -28.09
C ILE A 86 -16.15 -12.71 -28.53
N GLU A 87 -16.80 -11.93 -27.68
CA GLU A 87 -18.07 -11.27 -27.98
C GLU A 87 -17.93 -10.28 -29.15
N GLU A 88 -16.89 -9.44 -29.15
CA GLU A 88 -16.61 -8.52 -30.28
C GLU A 88 -16.41 -9.26 -31.63
N LYS A 89 -15.75 -10.42 -31.61
CA LYS A 89 -15.55 -11.23 -32.82
C LYS A 89 -16.82 -11.97 -33.26
N GLY A 90 -17.73 -12.28 -32.33
CA GLY A 90 -19.02 -12.90 -32.61
C GLY A 90 -20.03 -11.93 -33.22
N GLU A 91 -19.94 -10.64 -32.88
CA GLU A 91 -20.83 -9.59 -33.42
C GLU A 91 -20.41 -9.08 -34.81
N GLY A 92 -19.18 -9.34 -35.25
CA GLY A 92 -18.67 -9.00 -36.58
C GLY A 92 -19.09 -9.95 -37.71
N ILE A 93 -19.89 -10.99 -37.43
CA ILE A 93 -20.49 -11.87 -38.45
C ILE A 93 -21.98 -11.52 -38.59
N LYS A 94 -22.26 -10.41 -39.27
CA LYS A 94 -23.56 -10.12 -39.88
C LYS A 94 -23.35 -9.49 -41.24
#